data_AF-A0A8C3T8Z9-F1
#
_entry.id   AF-A0A8C3T8Z9-F1
#
_cell.length_a   1.000
_cell.length_b   1.000
_cell.length_c   1.000
_cell.angle_alpha   90.00
_cell.angle_beta   90.00
_cell.angle_gamma   90.00
#
_symmetry.space_group_name_H-M   'P 1'
#
loop_
_entity.id
_entity.type
_entity.pdbx_description
1 polymer ?
#
loop_
_entity_poly.entity_id
_entity_poly.type
_entity_poly.pdbx_seq_one_letter_code
_entity_poly.pdbx_strand_id
1 'polypeptide(L)'
;MGAHWIHGPSKENPVFQLANLFSTLLDQTREFLHVPQVPVPSVGQYMRKEIAQQVKEWTDDDETKWLKLAILNMYLKLECCISGTHSMDQVGLGPFGEYTMLPGLDCTFPGYGDLPDCMLTSLPKESVVFHKPVTVVRWGGSYRDESQEGRTFPVQVECEDGERFLADHVIITVPLGFLKEHHETFIDPPLPPRKADAIRQLGFGTNNKIFLEFEQPFWPPDCQLIEVVWEDESPLVEAGTDVQAGWFRKLIGFLVLQPPERYGHVLCGFIAGKESEYMETLSDAEVLTALTDVIRRLTGNPHLAPPKKVLRSQWHSAPYTRGSYSYVAVGSSGDDIDVLAQPLPEDAPLQVLFAGEATHRTFYSTTHGALLSGWREADRLLNLYDTSESHQHKPRL
;
A
#
# COMPACT_ATOMS: atom_id res chain seq x y z
N MET A 1 16.61 15.37 23.05
CA MET A 1 15.59 14.45 23.60
C MET A 1 14.54 15.23 24.39
N GLY A 2 13.49 15.68 23.71
CA GLY A 2 12.32 16.29 24.33
C GLY A 2 11.15 16.13 23.38
N ALA A 3 10.07 15.51 23.83
CA ALA A 3 8.80 15.48 23.09
C ALA A 3 8.25 16.92 23.06
N HIS A 4 8.70 17.70 22.07
CA HIS A 4 8.12 19.01 21.80
C HIS A 4 6.85 18.76 20.99
N TRP A 5 5.71 18.84 21.69
CA TRP A 5 4.38 18.83 21.10
C TRP A 5 4.32 19.91 20.04
N ILE A 6 4.10 19.52 18.78
CA ILE A 6 4.01 20.45 17.66
C ILE A 6 2.72 21.25 17.86
N HIS A 7 2.86 22.45 18.40
CA HIS A 7 1.83 23.48 18.33
C HIS A 7 1.46 23.69 16.86
N GLY A 8 0.15 23.78 16.57
CA GLY A 8 -0.44 23.81 15.23
C GLY A 8 0.11 24.87 14.26
N PRO A 9 -0.52 25.07 13.09
CA PRO A 9 0.06 25.85 11.98
C PRO A 9 0.50 27.24 12.44
N SER A 10 1.81 27.42 12.58
CA SER A 10 2.43 28.67 13.01
C SER A 10 3.66 28.93 12.17
N LYS A 11 3.72 30.12 11.57
CA LYS A 11 4.89 30.57 10.81
C LYS A 11 6.15 30.68 11.66
N GLU A 12 6.03 30.67 12.98
CA GLU A 12 7.16 30.71 13.91
C GLU A 12 7.59 29.32 14.38
N ASN A 13 6.81 28.27 14.11
CA ASN A 13 7.17 26.90 14.48
C ASN A 13 8.15 26.31 13.45
N PRO A 14 9.41 26.01 13.83
CA PRO A 14 10.42 25.51 12.89
C PRO A 14 10.06 24.12 12.33
N VAL A 15 9.37 23.29 13.09
CA VAL A 15 8.93 21.96 12.61
C VAL A 15 7.87 22.13 11.53
N PHE A 16 6.91 23.06 11.72
CA PHE A 16 5.91 23.39 10.71
C PHE A 16 6.54 23.98 9.44
N GLN A 17 7.59 24.80 9.56
CA GLN A 17 8.33 25.30 8.39
C GLN A 17 9.01 24.17 7.60
N LEU A 18 9.62 23.20 8.30
CA LEU A 18 10.24 22.04 7.65
C LEU A 18 9.21 21.11 7.00
N ALA A 19 8.05 20.92 7.62
CA ALA A 19 6.93 20.18 7.04
C ALA A 19 6.47 20.82 5.72
N ASN A 20 6.30 22.15 5.71
CA ASN A 20 5.94 22.89 4.50
C ASN A 20 7.04 22.82 3.43
N LEU A 21 8.31 22.90 3.82
CA LEU A 21 9.43 22.74 2.89
C LEU A 21 9.38 21.34 2.25
N PHE A 22 9.25 20.29 3.06
CA PHE A 22 9.17 18.92 2.58
C PHE A 22 7.99 18.73 1.61
N SER A 23 6.79 19.20 2.00
CA SER A 23 5.60 19.14 1.13
C SER A 23 5.80 19.89 -0.18
N THR A 24 6.41 21.08 -0.14
CA THR A 24 6.69 21.88 -1.34
C THR A 24 7.62 21.15 -2.30
N LEU A 25 8.72 20.58 -1.78
CA LEU A 25 9.66 19.81 -2.59
C LEU A 25 9.01 18.54 -3.15
N LEU A 26 8.17 17.87 -2.36
CA LEU A 26 7.44 16.69 -2.81
C LEU A 26 6.44 17.07 -3.91
N ASP A 27 5.70 18.17 -3.78
CA ASP A 27 4.76 18.62 -4.82
C ASP A 27 5.45 18.97 -6.14
N GLN A 28 6.67 19.51 -6.10
CA GLN A 28 7.48 19.77 -7.30
C GLN A 28 7.80 18.49 -8.08
N THR A 29 7.85 17.31 -7.42
CA THR A 29 8.05 16.04 -8.14
C THR A 29 6.94 15.73 -9.13
N ARG A 30 5.74 16.29 -8.91
CA ARG A 30 4.58 16.10 -9.80
C ARG A 30 4.75 16.83 -11.15
N GLU A 31 5.63 17.83 -11.23
CA GLU A 31 5.92 18.56 -12.46
C GLU A 31 6.65 17.71 -13.51
N PHE A 32 7.20 16.55 -13.11
CA PHE A 32 7.87 15.62 -14.01
C PHE A 32 6.93 14.68 -14.76
N LEU A 33 5.63 14.78 -14.50
CA LEU A 33 4.64 14.03 -15.24
C LEU A 33 4.68 14.42 -16.73
N HIS A 34 4.74 13.42 -17.61
CA HIS A 34 4.90 13.58 -19.07
C HIS A 34 6.22 14.23 -19.53
N VAL A 35 7.21 14.39 -18.65
CA VAL A 35 8.55 14.85 -19.05
C VAL A 35 9.32 13.67 -19.66
N PRO A 36 9.83 13.77 -20.92
CA PRO A 36 10.48 12.64 -21.60
C PRO A 36 11.73 12.10 -20.89
N GLN A 37 12.45 12.97 -20.18
CA GLN A 37 13.64 12.61 -19.44
C GLN A 37 13.66 13.34 -18.11
N VAL A 38 13.50 12.57 -17.03
CA VAL A 38 13.59 13.08 -15.66
C VAL A 38 15.05 13.31 -15.25
N PRO A 39 15.32 14.29 -14.37
CA PRO A 39 16.69 14.63 -13.96
C PRO A 39 17.36 13.52 -13.13
N VAL A 40 16.55 12.70 -12.45
CA VAL A 40 16.97 11.54 -11.67
C VAL A 40 15.84 10.48 -11.75
N PRO A 41 16.16 9.18 -11.63
CA PRO A 41 15.17 8.11 -11.79
C PRO A 41 14.08 8.06 -10.70
N SER A 42 14.36 8.53 -9.48
CA SER A 42 13.48 8.33 -8.34
C SER A 42 13.14 9.58 -7.55
N VAL A 43 12.00 9.53 -6.86
CA VAL A 43 11.53 10.58 -5.94
C VAL A 43 12.55 10.81 -4.82
N GLY A 44 13.07 9.75 -4.22
CA GLY A 44 14.05 9.85 -3.13
C GLY A 44 15.35 10.54 -3.54
N GLN A 45 15.87 10.26 -4.74
CA GLN A 45 17.06 10.95 -5.26
C GLN A 45 16.79 12.43 -5.54
N TYR A 46 15.60 12.77 -6.04
CA TYR A 46 15.19 14.16 -6.25
C TYR A 46 15.10 14.91 -4.92
N MET A 47 14.38 14.35 -3.94
CA MET A 47 14.22 14.93 -2.61
C MET A 47 15.58 15.19 -1.95
N ARG A 48 16.51 14.22 -1.99
CA ARG A 48 17.86 14.41 -1.43
C ARG A 48 18.63 15.52 -2.12
N LYS A 49 18.56 15.59 -3.45
CA LYS A 49 19.24 16.63 -4.22
C LYS A 49 18.73 18.02 -3.85
N GLU A 50 17.41 18.20 -3.80
CA GLU A 50 16.81 19.49 -3.47
C GLU A 50 17.02 19.88 -2.00
N ILE A 51 16.90 18.92 -1.07
CA ILE A 51 17.24 19.14 0.35
C ILE A 51 18.72 19.56 0.49
N ALA A 52 19.65 18.90 -0.20
CA ALA A 52 21.06 19.26 -0.19
C ALA A 52 21.30 20.68 -0.74
N GLN A 53 20.46 21.15 -1.66
CA GLN A 53 20.52 22.53 -2.15
C GLN A 53 20.00 23.53 -1.09
N GLN A 54 18.88 23.22 -0.44
CA GLN A 54 18.32 24.05 0.65
C GLN A 54 19.27 24.20 1.83
N VAL A 55 19.99 23.13 2.20
CA VAL A 55 20.95 23.14 3.32
C VAL A 55 22.08 24.16 3.10
N LYS A 56 22.48 24.45 1.85
CA LYS A 56 23.52 25.45 1.54
C LYS A 56 23.09 26.87 1.88
N GLU A 57 21.79 27.12 1.91
CA GLU A 57 21.21 28.44 2.20
C GLU A 57 20.96 28.64 3.70
N TRP A 58 21.04 27.57 4.51
CA TRP A 58 20.84 27.64 5.95
C TRP A 58 22.00 28.35 6.66
N THR A 59 21.66 29.38 7.42
CA THR A 59 22.62 30.17 8.22
C THR A 59 22.79 29.64 9.65
N ASP A 60 22.08 28.57 10.03
CA ASP A 60 22.16 27.98 11.37
C ASP A 60 23.53 27.30 11.63
N ASP A 61 23.82 27.05 12.90
CA ASP A 61 24.95 26.22 13.31
C ASP A 61 24.77 24.74 12.92
N ASP A 62 25.85 23.95 12.98
CA ASP A 62 25.86 22.56 12.52
C ASP A 62 24.91 21.65 13.30
N GLU A 63 24.74 21.87 14.61
CA GLU A 63 23.83 21.08 15.45
C GLU A 63 22.37 21.34 15.04
N THR A 64 22.00 22.61 14.87
CA THR A 64 20.67 22.99 14.38
C THR A 64 20.40 22.44 12.98
N LYS A 65 21.37 22.54 12.05
CA LYS A 65 21.25 21.97 10.69
C LYS A 65 21.02 20.47 10.73
N TRP A 66 21.75 19.77 11.60
CA TRP A 66 21.61 18.33 11.76
C TRP A 66 20.24 17.94 12.29
N LEU A 67 19.70 18.67 13.28
CA LEU A 67 18.35 18.44 13.78
C LEU A 67 17.27 18.69 12.71
N LYS A 68 17.42 19.73 11.89
CA LYS A 68 16.52 19.97 10.74
C LYS A 68 16.56 18.79 9.75
N LEU A 69 17.73 18.24 9.48
CA LEU A 69 17.89 17.05 8.63
C LEU A 69 17.25 15.80 9.25
N ALA A 70 17.38 15.59 10.56
CA ALA A 70 16.72 14.49 11.25
C ALA A 70 15.18 14.56 11.12
N ILE A 71 14.61 15.77 11.23
CA ILE A 71 13.17 16.01 11.02
C ILE A 71 12.78 15.72 9.55
N LEU A 72 13.55 16.19 8.57
CA LEU A 72 13.30 15.88 7.15
C LEU A 72 13.41 14.38 6.86
N ASN A 73 14.28 13.66 7.57
CA ASN A 73 14.38 12.20 7.46
C ASN A 73 13.11 11.51 7.99
N MET A 74 12.53 12.01 9.09
CA MET A 74 11.25 11.52 9.60
C MET A 74 10.14 11.67 8.55
N TYR A 75 10.05 12.83 7.88
CA TYR A 75 9.08 13.02 6.79
C TYR A 75 9.33 12.11 5.58
N LEU A 76 10.59 11.82 5.24
CA LEU A 76 10.90 10.85 4.18
C LEU A 76 10.46 9.43 4.55
N LYS A 77 10.55 9.04 5.84
CA LYS A 77 10.02 7.76 6.35
C LYS A 77 8.48 7.74 6.36
N LEU A 78 7.84 8.86 6.68
CA LEU A 78 6.40 9.03 6.54
C LEU A 78 5.98 8.81 5.09
N GLU A 79 6.69 9.42 4.14
CA GLU A 79 6.42 9.25 2.71
C GLU A 79 6.61 7.80 2.24
N CYS A 80 7.57 7.06 2.83
CA CYS A 80 7.69 5.62 2.60
C CYS A 80 6.45 4.85 3.08
N CYS A 81 5.86 5.25 4.21
CA CYS A 81 4.61 4.66 4.68
C CYS A 81 3.45 5.00 3.74
N ILE A 82 3.33 6.24 3.29
CA ILE A 82 2.27 6.68 2.35
C ILE A 82 2.38 5.91 1.04
N SER A 83 3.57 5.86 0.44
CA SER A 83 3.83 5.15 -0.82
C SER A 83 3.92 3.62 -0.67
N GLY A 84 3.94 3.08 0.55
CA GLY A 84 4.04 1.63 0.78
C GLY A 84 5.35 1.03 0.28
N THR A 85 6.46 1.75 0.42
CA THR A 85 7.78 1.38 -0.11
C THR A 85 8.82 1.27 1.00
N HIS A 86 9.92 0.55 0.76
CA HIS A 86 11.06 0.56 1.68
C HIS A 86 11.86 1.86 1.61
N SER A 87 11.92 2.47 0.43
CA SER A 87 12.62 3.73 0.20
C SER A 87 11.97 4.49 -0.94
N MET A 88 11.93 5.82 -0.83
CA MET A 88 11.53 6.69 -1.93
C MET A 88 12.48 6.59 -3.14
N ASP A 89 13.66 5.96 -2.98
CA ASP A 89 14.55 5.63 -4.10
C ASP A 89 14.00 4.55 -5.01
N GLN A 90 13.02 3.78 -4.55
CA GLN A 90 12.35 2.75 -5.33
C GLN A 90 11.13 3.31 -6.08
N VAL A 91 10.69 4.54 -5.79
CA VAL A 91 9.52 5.17 -6.40
C VAL A 91 9.96 5.98 -7.62
N GLY A 92 9.38 5.69 -8.78
CA GLY A 92 9.74 6.35 -10.04
C GLY A 92 9.34 7.82 -10.03
N LEU A 93 10.26 8.72 -10.42
CA LEU A 93 9.99 10.18 -10.40
C LEU A 93 8.93 10.60 -11.44
N GLY A 94 9.08 10.13 -12.68
CA GLY A 94 8.19 10.50 -13.80
C GLY A 94 6.70 10.18 -13.57
N PRO A 95 6.34 8.96 -13.15
CA PRO A 95 4.94 8.59 -12.95
C PRO A 95 4.35 9.07 -11.60
N PHE A 96 5.16 9.61 -10.68
CA PHE A 96 4.68 9.95 -9.33
C PHE A 96 3.52 10.95 -9.33
N GLY A 97 3.53 11.88 -10.29
CA GLY A 97 2.46 12.87 -10.48
C GLY A 97 1.13 12.31 -11.01
N GLU A 98 1.06 11.04 -11.46
CA GLU A 98 -0.18 10.44 -11.97
C GLU A 98 -1.21 10.15 -10.85
N TYR A 99 -0.73 9.94 -9.62
CA TYR A 99 -1.60 9.66 -8.48
C TYR A 99 -2.45 10.88 -8.11
N THR A 100 -3.76 10.65 -8.05
CA THR A 100 -4.74 11.71 -7.82
C THR A 100 -5.16 11.75 -6.34
N MET A 101 -4.92 12.90 -5.70
CA MET A 101 -5.45 13.19 -4.36
C MET A 101 -6.85 13.79 -4.48
N LEU A 102 -7.84 13.18 -3.84
CA LEU A 102 -9.17 13.77 -3.74
C LEU A 102 -9.20 14.87 -2.65
N PRO A 103 -10.02 15.92 -2.82
CA PRO A 103 -10.17 16.95 -1.79
C PRO A 103 -10.92 16.40 -0.57
N GLY A 104 -10.67 17.00 0.59
CA GLY A 104 -11.32 16.62 1.85
C GLY A 104 -10.29 16.28 2.91
N LEU A 105 -10.72 16.28 4.17
CA LEU A 105 -9.88 15.81 5.27
C LEU A 105 -10.09 14.29 5.42
N ASP A 106 -8.99 13.55 5.53
CA ASP A 106 -9.03 12.12 5.84
C ASP A 106 -9.83 11.87 7.12
N CYS A 107 -10.67 10.83 7.09
CA CYS A 107 -11.48 10.43 8.23
C CYS A 107 -11.39 8.92 8.46
N THR A 108 -11.63 8.52 9.70
CA THR A 108 -11.67 7.12 10.09
C THR A 108 -13.11 6.68 10.35
N PHE A 109 -13.38 5.41 10.06
CA PHE A 109 -14.62 4.76 10.46
C PHE A 109 -14.40 3.98 11.77
N PRO A 110 -15.43 3.90 12.63
CA PRO A 110 -15.52 2.97 13.76
C PRO A 110 -14.91 1.58 13.53
N GLY A 111 -15.17 1.02 12.35
CA GLY A 111 -14.58 -0.20 11.80
C GLY A 111 -14.70 -0.17 10.29
N TYR A 112 -13.57 -0.23 9.57
CA TYR A 112 -13.61 -0.23 8.10
C TYR A 112 -14.09 -1.59 7.54
N GLY A 113 -13.99 -2.67 8.33
CA GLY A 113 -14.47 -4.01 7.96
C GLY A 113 -15.99 -4.11 7.77
N ASP A 114 -16.75 -3.21 8.40
CA ASP A 114 -18.21 -3.18 8.27
C ASP A 114 -18.66 -2.78 6.85
N LEU A 115 -17.81 -2.05 6.10
CA LEU A 115 -18.13 -1.61 4.75
C LEU A 115 -18.23 -2.78 3.76
N PRO A 116 -17.20 -3.65 3.58
CA PRO A 116 -17.35 -4.84 2.74
C PRO A 116 -18.42 -5.78 3.27
N ASP A 117 -18.62 -5.91 4.60
CA ASP A 117 -19.72 -6.70 5.16
C ASP A 117 -21.09 -6.18 4.68
N CYS A 118 -21.32 -4.87 4.73
CA CYS A 118 -22.54 -4.26 4.18
C CYS A 118 -22.70 -4.55 2.69
N MET A 119 -21.63 -4.45 1.89
CA MET A 119 -21.67 -4.77 0.47
C MET A 119 -22.06 -6.23 0.23
N LEU A 120 -21.50 -7.17 1.01
CA LEU A 120 -21.82 -8.59 0.93
C LEU A 120 -23.30 -8.88 1.19
N THR A 121 -23.95 -8.16 2.12
CA THR A 121 -25.39 -8.36 2.40
C THR A 121 -26.31 -8.04 1.21
N SER A 122 -25.84 -7.25 0.25
CA SER A 122 -26.61 -6.92 -0.96
C SER A 122 -26.53 -7.98 -2.05
N LEU A 123 -25.60 -8.94 -1.93
CA LEU A 123 -25.44 -10.02 -2.90
C LEU A 123 -26.47 -11.14 -2.66
N PRO A 124 -26.86 -11.89 -3.71
CA PRO A 124 -27.66 -13.09 -3.53
C PRO A 124 -27.00 -14.06 -2.55
N LYS A 125 -27.82 -14.82 -1.80
CA LYS A 125 -27.31 -15.85 -0.88
C LYS A 125 -26.36 -16.79 -1.60
N GLU A 126 -25.31 -17.22 -0.89
CA GLU A 126 -24.31 -18.19 -1.39
C GLU A 126 -23.44 -17.67 -2.55
N SER A 127 -23.47 -16.36 -2.85
CA SER A 127 -22.61 -15.75 -3.89
C SER A 127 -21.14 -15.70 -3.52
N VAL A 128 -20.79 -15.81 -2.23
CA VAL A 128 -19.41 -15.78 -1.73
C VAL A 128 -19.14 -17.06 -0.96
N VAL A 129 -18.10 -17.79 -1.40
CA VAL A 129 -17.64 -19.03 -0.79
C VAL A 129 -16.32 -18.76 -0.07
N PHE A 130 -16.35 -18.76 1.26
CA PHE A 130 -15.15 -18.59 2.08
C PHE A 130 -14.33 -19.87 2.15
N HIS A 131 -13.04 -19.75 2.53
CA HIS A 131 -12.11 -20.89 2.64
C HIS A 131 -11.96 -21.70 1.34
N LYS A 132 -12.08 -21.01 0.19
CA LYS A 132 -12.01 -21.60 -1.14
C LYS A 132 -10.85 -21.04 -1.97
N PRO A 133 -9.60 -21.28 -1.55
CA PRO A 133 -8.45 -20.77 -2.28
C PRO A 133 -8.34 -21.43 -3.66
N VAL A 134 -8.16 -20.58 -4.68
CA VAL A 134 -7.95 -20.99 -6.07
C VAL A 134 -6.47 -21.32 -6.25
N THR A 135 -6.18 -22.44 -6.90
CA THR A 135 -4.81 -22.85 -7.28
C THR A 135 -4.46 -22.46 -8.70
N VAL A 136 -5.38 -22.67 -9.65
CA VAL A 136 -5.13 -22.41 -11.08
C VAL A 136 -6.40 -21.90 -11.77
N VAL A 137 -6.24 -20.85 -12.57
CA VAL A 137 -7.22 -20.37 -13.54
C VAL A 137 -6.78 -20.83 -14.94
N ARG A 138 -7.50 -21.80 -15.50
CA ARG A 138 -7.24 -22.33 -16.85
C ARG A 138 -8.13 -21.64 -17.88
N TRP A 139 -7.54 -20.98 -18.87
CA TRP A 139 -8.25 -20.20 -19.89
C TRP A 139 -7.82 -20.59 -21.31
N GLY A 140 -8.53 -20.09 -22.32
CA GLY A 140 -8.29 -20.42 -23.73
C GLY A 140 -8.68 -21.85 -24.10
N GLY A 141 -9.45 -22.53 -23.24
CA GLY A 141 -9.83 -23.93 -23.37
C GLY A 141 -11.25 -24.15 -23.88
N SER A 142 -11.67 -25.42 -23.84
CA SER A 142 -13.04 -25.85 -24.10
C SER A 142 -13.39 -26.98 -23.13
N TYR A 143 -13.86 -26.62 -21.95
CA TYR A 143 -14.14 -27.53 -20.85
C TYR A 143 -15.61 -27.95 -20.85
N ARG A 144 -15.87 -29.25 -20.82
CA ARG A 144 -17.24 -29.80 -20.83
C ARG A 144 -17.78 -29.91 -19.41
N ASP A 145 -19.03 -29.53 -19.24
CA ASP A 145 -19.80 -29.85 -18.04
C ASP A 145 -20.32 -31.29 -18.15
N GLU A 146 -19.90 -32.16 -17.24
CA GLU A 146 -20.38 -33.55 -17.21
C GLU A 146 -21.86 -33.66 -16.83
N SER A 147 -22.42 -32.62 -16.21
CA SER A 147 -23.83 -32.57 -15.76
C SER A 147 -24.80 -32.02 -16.81
N GLN A 148 -24.30 -31.32 -17.84
CA GLN A 148 -25.11 -30.72 -18.91
C GLN A 148 -24.65 -31.21 -20.29
N GLU A 149 -25.52 -31.93 -21.00
CA GLU A 149 -25.20 -32.39 -22.35
C GLU A 149 -24.95 -31.21 -23.31
N GLY A 150 -23.71 -31.11 -23.78
CA GLY A 150 -23.34 -30.28 -24.94
C GLY A 150 -22.87 -28.86 -24.64
N ARG A 151 -22.88 -28.37 -23.39
CA ARG A 151 -22.31 -27.05 -23.06
C ARG A 151 -20.81 -27.16 -22.81
N THR A 152 -20.05 -26.24 -23.39
CA THR A 152 -18.62 -26.05 -23.14
C THR A 152 -18.35 -24.67 -22.60
N PHE A 153 -17.37 -24.56 -21.70
CA PHE A 153 -16.93 -23.31 -21.09
C PHE A 153 -15.48 -22.99 -21.50
N PRO A 154 -15.15 -21.70 -21.70
CA PRO A 154 -13.79 -21.28 -22.07
C PRO A 154 -12.81 -21.29 -20.89
N VAL A 155 -13.30 -21.24 -19.64
CA VAL A 155 -12.50 -21.14 -18.43
C VAL A 155 -12.84 -22.25 -17.43
N GLN A 156 -11.82 -22.77 -16.76
CA GLN A 156 -11.94 -23.68 -15.61
C GLN A 156 -11.08 -23.16 -14.46
N VAL A 157 -11.67 -23.05 -13.27
CA VAL A 157 -10.99 -22.64 -12.03
C VAL A 157 -10.82 -23.87 -11.15
N GLU A 158 -9.59 -24.17 -10.75
CA GLU A 158 -9.23 -25.28 -9.85
C GLU A 158 -8.92 -24.73 -8.46
N CYS A 159 -9.45 -25.36 -7.41
CA CYS A 159 -9.26 -24.95 -6.02
C CYS A 159 -8.29 -25.89 -5.27
N GLU A 160 -7.75 -25.46 -4.13
CA GLU A 160 -6.81 -26.29 -3.33
C GLU A 160 -7.44 -27.60 -2.83
N ASP A 161 -8.76 -27.62 -2.63
CA ASP A 161 -9.50 -28.81 -2.22
C ASP A 161 -9.90 -29.74 -3.38
N GLY A 162 -9.46 -29.41 -4.60
CA GLY A 162 -9.70 -30.19 -5.81
C GLY A 162 -11.03 -29.90 -6.51
N GLU A 163 -11.89 -29.04 -5.96
CA GLU A 163 -13.11 -28.62 -6.66
C GLU A 163 -12.78 -27.79 -7.91
N ARG A 164 -13.64 -27.92 -8.93
CA ARG A 164 -13.50 -27.23 -10.21
C ARG A 164 -14.76 -26.47 -10.57
N PHE A 165 -14.59 -25.21 -10.92
CA PHE A 165 -15.67 -24.37 -11.44
C PHE A 165 -15.47 -24.15 -12.94
N LEU A 166 -16.53 -24.32 -13.72
CA LEU A 166 -16.56 -23.95 -15.13
C LEU A 166 -17.21 -22.58 -15.27
N ALA A 167 -16.61 -21.70 -16.08
CA ALA A 167 -17.06 -20.33 -16.22
C ALA A 167 -16.88 -19.78 -17.64
N ASP A 168 -17.77 -18.88 -18.03
CA ASP A 168 -17.60 -18.05 -19.23
C ASP A 168 -16.57 -16.94 -18.99
N HIS A 169 -16.51 -16.40 -17.76
CA HIS A 169 -15.64 -15.32 -17.35
C HIS A 169 -15.11 -15.53 -15.93
N VAL A 170 -13.87 -15.10 -15.67
CA VAL A 170 -13.28 -15.01 -14.33
C VAL A 170 -12.72 -13.61 -14.12
N ILE A 171 -13.12 -12.94 -13.03
CA ILE A 171 -12.52 -11.66 -12.61
C ILE A 171 -11.51 -11.96 -11.50
N ILE A 172 -10.22 -11.75 -11.79
CA ILE A 172 -9.12 -11.91 -10.85
C ILE A 172 -8.95 -10.61 -10.08
N THR A 173 -9.10 -10.68 -8.76
CA THR A 173 -8.91 -9.56 -7.83
C THR A 173 -7.88 -9.84 -6.74
N VAL A 174 -7.04 -10.87 -6.94
CA VAL A 174 -5.98 -11.21 -5.98
C VAL A 174 -4.91 -10.10 -5.96
N PRO A 175 -4.26 -9.83 -4.81
CA PRO A 175 -3.28 -8.77 -4.69
C PRO A 175 -2.08 -8.94 -5.62
N LEU A 176 -1.45 -7.82 -6.01
CA LEU A 176 -0.25 -7.83 -6.85
C LEU A 176 0.89 -8.64 -6.19
N GLY A 177 1.04 -8.59 -4.87
CA GLY A 177 2.04 -9.41 -4.17
C GLY A 177 1.83 -10.91 -4.38
N PHE A 178 0.59 -11.39 -4.36
CA PHE A 178 0.26 -12.78 -4.69
C PHE A 178 0.60 -13.10 -6.16
N LEU A 179 0.24 -12.21 -7.10
CA LEU A 179 0.59 -12.40 -8.51
C LEU A 179 2.11 -12.42 -8.73
N LYS A 180 2.88 -11.57 -8.05
CA LYS A 180 4.34 -11.57 -8.14
C LYS A 180 4.95 -12.92 -7.81
N GLU A 181 4.43 -13.59 -6.78
CA GLU A 181 4.92 -14.91 -6.36
C GLU A 181 4.37 -16.05 -7.23
N HIS A 182 3.12 -15.95 -7.70
CA HIS A 182 2.40 -17.12 -8.22
C HIS A 182 1.90 -16.99 -9.67
N HIS A 183 2.04 -15.87 -10.37
CA HIS A 183 1.44 -15.71 -11.72
C HIS A 183 1.84 -16.79 -12.74
N GLU A 184 3.02 -17.39 -12.60
CA GLU A 184 3.51 -18.45 -13.50
C GLU A 184 2.79 -19.80 -13.28
N THR A 185 2.26 -20.05 -12.08
CA THR A 185 1.54 -21.29 -11.73
C THR A 185 0.03 -21.08 -11.57
N PHE A 186 -0.39 -19.87 -11.23
CA PHE A 186 -1.78 -19.51 -10.95
C PHE A 186 -2.63 -19.36 -12.22
N ILE A 187 -2.02 -19.08 -13.38
CA ILE A 187 -2.73 -18.83 -14.64
C ILE A 187 -2.13 -19.70 -15.75
N ASP A 188 -2.98 -20.49 -16.41
CA ASP A 188 -2.60 -21.47 -17.43
C ASP A 188 -3.51 -21.36 -18.67
N PRO A 189 -2.98 -21.20 -19.90
CA PRO A 189 -1.58 -21.03 -20.24
C PRO A 189 -0.99 -19.73 -19.67
N PRO A 190 0.35 -19.58 -19.63
CA PRO A 190 1.02 -18.42 -19.06
C PRO A 190 0.53 -17.08 -19.62
N LEU A 191 0.58 -16.06 -18.78
CA LEU A 191 0.23 -14.69 -19.16
C LEU A 191 1.08 -14.18 -20.35
N PRO A 192 0.51 -13.31 -21.21
CA PRO A 192 1.29 -12.61 -22.23
C PRO A 192 2.52 -11.92 -21.62
N PRO A 193 3.69 -11.90 -22.31
CA PRO A 193 4.94 -11.40 -21.73
C PRO A 193 4.84 -9.99 -21.14
N ARG A 194 4.15 -9.07 -21.81
CA ARG A 194 3.97 -7.69 -21.33
C ARG A 194 3.25 -7.62 -19.98
N LYS A 195 2.22 -8.45 -19.76
CA LYS A 195 1.48 -8.50 -18.49
C LYS A 195 2.30 -9.16 -17.38
N ALA A 196 3.05 -10.22 -17.71
CA ALA A 196 3.99 -10.83 -16.76
C ALA A 196 5.09 -9.83 -16.35
N ASP A 197 5.60 -9.04 -17.29
CA ASP A 197 6.60 -8.01 -17.01
C ASP A 197 6.02 -6.88 -16.17
N ALA A 198 4.80 -6.42 -16.43
CA ALA A 198 4.11 -5.43 -15.59
C ALA A 198 3.97 -5.92 -14.14
N ILE A 199 3.58 -7.20 -13.93
CA ILE A 199 3.52 -7.82 -12.59
C ILE A 199 4.88 -7.78 -11.91
N ARG A 200 5.97 -8.06 -12.64
CA ARG A 200 7.33 -8.04 -12.08
C ARG A 200 7.82 -6.62 -11.77
N GLN A 201 7.56 -5.66 -12.64
CA GLN A 201 8.12 -4.30 -12.58
C GLN A 201 7.40 -3.37 -11.60
N LEU A 202 6.07 -3.45 -11.49
CA LEU A 202 5.32 -2.63 -10.53
C LEU A 202 5.80 -2.89 -9.10
N GLY A 203 5.81 -1.86 -8.25
CA GLY A 203 6.15 -1.99 -6.84
C GLY A 203 5.01 -2.63 -6.06
N PHE A 204 5.34 -3.44 -5.05
CA PHE A 204 4.39 -3.91 -4.04
C PHE A 204 5.14 -4.06 -2.73
N GLY A 205 4.89 -3.17 -1.79
CA GLY A 205 5.67 -3.12 -0.55
C GLY A 205 4.82 -3.29 0.69
N THR A 206 5.50 -3.19 1.84
CA THR A 206 4.96 -3.57 3.14
C THR A 206 4.81 -2.34 4.02
N ASN A 207 3.63 -2.14 4.60
CA ASN A 207 3.34 -1.15 5.64
C ASN A 207 2.49 -1.80 6.73
N ASN A 208 2.99 -1.84 7.96
CA ASN A 208 2.34 -2.49 9.09
C ASN A 208 1.96 -1.50 10.18
N LYS A 209 0.98 -1.91 10.98
CA LYS A 209 0.52 -1.23 12.18
C LYS A 209 0.92 -2.04 13.40
N ILE A 210 1.35 -1.36 14.46
CA ILE A 210 1.67 -1.95 15.76
C ILE A 210 0.84 -1.23 16.83
N PHE A 211 -0.20 -1.89 17.32
CA PHE A 211 -1.04 -1.41 18.40
C PHE A 211 -0.44 -1.80 19.75
N LEU A 212 -0.27 -0.83 20.63
CA LEU A 212 0.26 -1.00 21.98
C LEU A 212 -0.79 -0.52 22.99
N GLU A 213 -1.30 -1.43 23.82
CA GLU A 213 -2.28 -1.12 24.87
C GLU A 213 -1.55 -0.82 26.18
N PHE A 214 -1.88 0.31 26.82
CA PHE A 214 -1.32 0.71 28.11
C PHE A 214 -2.37 0.63 29.23
N GLU A 215 -1.91 0.38 30.45
CA GLU A 215 -2.78 0.45 31.63
C GLU A 215 -3.28 1.87 31.92
N GLN A 216 -2.39 2.83 31.77
CA GLN A 216 -2.63 4.25 31.94
C GLN A 216 -1.88 5.00 30.84
N PRO A 217 -2.45 6.08 30.30
CA PRO A 217 -1.77 6.86 29.28
C PRO A 217 -0.62 7.63 29.94
N PHE A 218 0.55 7.64 29.29
CA PHE A 218 1.65 8.54 29.67
C PHE A 218 1.63 9.86 28.89
N TRP A 219 0.77 9.95 27.89
CA TRP A 219 0.58 11.12 27.03
C TRP A 219 -0.58 12.00 27.53
N PRO A 220 -0.60 13.31 27.19
CA PRO A 220 -1.70 14.21 27.49
C PRO A 220 -3.04 13.77 26.86
N PRO A 221 -4.20 14.10 27.47
CA PRO A 221 -5.51 13.69 26.95
C PRO A 221 -5.84 14.20 25.54
N ASP A 222 -5.30 15.37 25.17
CA ASP A 222 -5.47 16.03 23.87
C ASP A 222 -4.42 15.58 22.82
N CYS A 223 -3.49 14.70 23.20
CA CYS A 223 -2.53 14.13 22.27
C CYS A 223 -3.24 13.23 21.26
N GLN A 224 -3.02 13.53 19.97
CA GLN A 224 -3.49 12.72 18.84
C GLN A 224 -2.35 11.96 18.17
N LEU A 225 -1.15 12.54 18.14
CA LEU A 225 0.00 12.00 17.42
C LEU A 225 1.27 12.23 18.24
N ILE A 226 2.13 11.21 18.29
CA ILE A 226 3.48 11.27 18.83
C ILE A 226 4.43 10.97 17.68
N GLU A 227 5.05 12.00 17.10
CA GLU A 227 6.04 11.84 16.05
C GLU A 227 7.42 11.50 16.64
N VAL A 228 8.20 10.70 15.92
CA VAL A 228 9.51 10.23 16.38
C VAL A 228 10.61 10.75 15.45
N VAL A 229 11.54 11.50 16.03
CA VAL A 229 12.73 12.00 15.34
C VAL A 229 13.97 11.34 15.92
N TRP A 230 14.78 10.73 15.06
CA TRP A 230 16.06 10.14 15.42
C TRP A 230 17.16 11.15 15.17
N GLU A 231 17.68 11.74 16.25
CA GLU A 231 18.61 12.88 16.20
C GLU A 231 19.92 12.59 15.46
N ASP A 232 20.30 11.32 15.27
CA ASP A 232 21.53 10.87 14.61
C ASP A 232 21.34 10.51 13.12
N GLU A 233 20.22 10.89 12.51
CA GLU A 233 19.89 10.56 11.12
C GLU A 233 19.77 11.78 10.21
N SER A 234 19.95 11.57 8.91
CA SER A 234 19.79 12.57 7.87
C SER A 234 19.34 11.90 6.57
N PRO A 235 18.45 12.52 5.77
CA PRO A 235 18.10 11.99 4.46
C PRO A 235 19.29 12.03 3.50
N LEU A 236 20.34 12.80 3.79
CA LEU A 236 21.53 12.94 2.94
C LEU A 236 22.62 11.89 3.21
N VAL A 237 22.41 11.06 4.24
CA VAL A 237 23.34 9.99 4.62
C VAL A 237 22.67 8.66 4.33
N GLU A 238 23.41 7.72 3.74
CA GLU A 238 22.88 6.37 3.51
C GLU A 238 22.50 5.73 4.84
N ALA A 239 21.28 5.21 4.92
CA ALA A 239 20.84 4.47 6.08
C ALA A 239 21.72 3.22 6.28
N GLY A 240 22.00 2.89 7.54
CA GLY A 240 22.69 1.64 7.87
C GLY A 240 21.94 0.43 7.31
N THR A 241 22.67 -0.57 6.83
CA THR A 241 22.10 -1.77 6.23
C THR A 241 21.67 -2.84 7.25
N ASP A 242 22.01 -2.64 8.53
CA ASP A 242 21.66 -3.56 9.62
C ASP A 242 20.22 -3.32 10.10
N VAL A 243 19.28 -3.94 9.39
CA VAL A 243 17.85 -3.92 9.74
C VAL A 243 17.63 -4.54 11.13
N GLN A 244 18.35 -5.59 11.49
CA GLN A 244 18.15 -6.30 12.76
C GLN A 244 18.45 -5.39 13.97
N ALA A 245 19.55 -4.65 13.92
CA ALA A 245 19.93 -3.76 15.01
C ALA A 245 19.06 -2.50 15.13
N GLY A 246 18.36 -2.12 14.05
CA GLY A 246 17.76 -0.79 13.92
C GLY A 246 16.33 -0.74 13.39
N TRP A 247 15.61 -1.85 13.23
CA TRP A 247 14.30 -1.88 12.56
C TRP A 247 13.30 -0.83 13.10
N PHE A 248 13.25 -0.65 14.42
CA PHE A 248 12.35 0.28 15.08
C PHE A 248 12.64 1.75 14.73
N ARG A 249 13.84 2.06 14.21
CA ARG A 249 14.17 3.40 13.72
C ARG A 249 13.34 3.79 12.50
N LYS A 250 12.80 2.82 11.75
CA LYS A 250 11.91 3.09 10.61
C LYS A 250 10.49 3.52 11.04
N LEU A 251 10.15 3.38 12.33
CA LEU A 251 8.87 3.82 12.87
C LEU A 251 8.77 5.35 12.83
N ILE A 252 7.67 5.86 12.26
CA ILE A 252 7.45 7.29 12.05
C ILE A 252 6.85 7.99 13.26
N GLY A 253 6.15 7.24 14.09
CA GLY A 253 5.42 7.76 15.23
C GLY A 253 4.25 6.87 15.62
N PHE A 254 3.44 7.38 16.56
CA PHE A 254 2.29 6.70 17.12
C PHE A 254 1.05 7.59 17.04
N LEU A 255 0.00 7.11 16.39
CA LEU A 255 -1.33 7.68 16.49
C LEU A 255 -1.97 7.23 17.82
N VAL A 256 -2.53 8.17 18.58
CA VAL A 256 -3.35 7.86 19.77
C VAL A 256 -4.76 7.51 19.30
N LEU A 257 -5.24 6.30 19.62
CA LEU A 257 -6.61 5.94 19.30
C LEU A 257 -7.60 6.65 20.23
N GLN A 258 -8.57 7.32 19.64
CA GLN A 258 -9.57 8.15 20.32
C GLN A 258 -10.97 7.72 19.88
N PRO A 259 -11.97 7.73 20.79
CA PRO A 259 -11.88 8.12 22.19
C PRO A 259 -11.47 6.94 23.11
N PRO A 260 -10.82 7.20 24.27
CA PRO A 260 -10.30 6.15 25.15
C PRO A 260 -11.40 5.28 25.76
N GLU A 261 -12.63 5.79 25.91
CA GLU A 261 -13.78 5.01 26.40
C GLU A 261 -14.14 3.85 25.47
N ARG A 262 -13.79 3.97 24.19
CA ARG A 262 -14.03 2.95 23.18
C ARG A 262 -12.82 2.05 22.97
N TYR A 263 -11.63 2.64 22.83
CA TYR A 263 -10.43 1.92 22.40
C TYR A 263 -9.45 1.59 23.54
N GLY A 264 -9.65 2.15 24.73
CA GLY A 264 -8.67 2.13 25.81
C GLY A 264 -7.51 3.09 25.55
N HIS A 265 -6.41 2.91 26.29
CA HIS A 265 -5.20 3.72 26.12
C HIS A 265 -4.27 3.05 25.11
N VAL A 266 -4.55 3.26 23.82
CA VAL A 266 -3.85 2.55 22.73
C VAL A 266 -3.08 3.51 21.84
N LEU A 267 -1.82 3.17 21.59
CA LEU A 267 -0.98 3.77 20.55
C LEU A 267 -0.96 2.86 19.32
N CYS A 268 -1.04 3.44 18.12
CA CYS A 268 -0.88 2.75 16.84
C CYS A 268 0.38 3.27 16.14
N GLY A 269 1.46 2.48 16.18
CA GLY A 269 2.69 2.76 15.45
C GLY A 269 2.61 2.33 13.99
N PHE A 270 3.29 3.06 13.10
CA PHE A 270 3.35 2.76 11.67
C PHE A 270 4.80 2.51 11.24
N ILE A 271 5.01 1.48 10.42
CA ILE A 271 6.33 1.09 9.93
C ILE A 271 6.23 0.45 8.55
N ALA A 272 7.04 0.92 7.60
CA ALA A 272 7.08 0.43 6.23
C ALA A 272 8.46 -0.13 5.82
N GLY A 273 8.48 -0.90 4.74
CA GLY A 273 9.70 -1.44 4.13
C GLY A 273 10.23 -2.72 4.76
N LYS A 274 11.50 -3.04 4.45
CA LYS A 274 12.20 -4.23 4.94
C LYS A 274 12.29 -4.30 6.46
N GLU A 275 12.32 -3.16 7.14
CA GLU A 275 12.28 -3.07 8.59
C GLU A 275 10.92 -3.50 9.15
N SER A 276 9.85 -3.22 8.41
CA SER A 276 8.50 -3.71 8.70
C SER A 276 8.40 -5.22 8.49
N GLU A 277 8.98 -5.73 7.39
CA GLU A 277 9.05 -7.18 7.11
C GLU A 277 9.85 -7.92 8.17
N TYR A 278 10.99 -7.38 8.60
CA TYR A 278 11.77 -7.93 9.70
C TYR A 278 10.97 -7.94 11.00
N MET A 279 10.24 -6.87 11.32
CA MET A 279 9.36 -6.81 12.49
C MET A 279 8.32 -7.93 12.48
N GLU A 280 7.82 -8.36 11.32
CA GLU A 280 6.90 -9.50 11.23
C GLU A 280 7.51 -10.81 11.73
N THR A 281 8.82 -11.00 11.56
CA THR A 281 9.55 -12.22 11.96
C THR A 281 9.77 -12.34 13.48
N LEU A 282 9.67 -11.23 14.20
CA LEU A 282 9.87 -11.17 15.63
C LEU A 282 8.67 -11.75 16.38
N SER A 283 8.90 -12.23 17.60
CA SER A 283 7.84 -12.55 18.53
C SER A 283 7.21 -11.27 19.10
N ASP A 284 5.96 -11.37 19.55
CA ASP A 284 5.26 -10.25 20.19
C ASP A 284 6.01 -9.71 21.42
N ALA A 285 6.69 -10.59 22.16
CA ALA A 285 7.50 -10.22 23.32
C ALA A 285 8.73 -9.38 22.94
N GLU A 286 9.40 -9.72 21.84
CA GLU A 286 10.54 -8.95 21.32
C GLU A 286 10.11 -7.58 20.83
N VAL A 287 9.00 -7.49 20.08
CA VAL A 287 8.43 -6.21 19.62
C VAL A 287 8.04 -5.33 20.81
N LEU A 288 7.34 -5.89 21.80
CA LEU A 288 6.90 -5.15 22.99
C LEU A 288 8.10 -4.65 23.81
N THR A 289 9.13 -5.48 23.97
CA THR A 289 10.36 -5.10 24.68
C THR A 289 11.09 -3.96 23.97
N ALA A 290 11.34 -4.11 22.67
CA ALA A 290 12.02 -3.09 21.86
C ALA A 290 11.25 -1.76 21.87
N LEU A 291 9.92 -1.78 21.68
CA LEU A 291 9.13 -0.57 21.65
C LEU A 291 8.96 0.07 23.04
N THR A 292 8.98 -0.72 24.12
CA THR A 292 9.06 -0.18 25.48
C THR A 292 10.34 0.63 25.66
N ASP A 293 11.49 0.08 25.24
CA ASP A 293 12.77 0.76 25.38
C ASP A 293 12.85 2.02 24.51
N VAL A 294 12.29 1.97 23.30
CA VAL A 294 12.12 3.15 22.43
C VAL A 294 11.28 4.21 23.13
N ILE A 295 10.10 3.87 23.66
CA ILE A 295 9.21 4.85 24.31
C ILE A 295 9.87 5.43 25.57
N ARG A 296 10.57 4.62 26.38
CA ARG A 296 11.33 5.10 27.54
C ARG A 296 12.42 6.10 27.14
N ARG A 297 13.16 5.80 26.07
CA ARG A 297 14.20 6.69 25.53
C ARG A 297 13.59 8.00 25.01
N LEU A 298 12.51 7.92 24.24
CA LEU A 298 11.84 9.09 23.65
C LEU A 298 11.23 10.01 24.71
N THR A 299 10.63 9.43 25.75
CA THR A 299 10.02 10.19 26.85
C THR A 299 11.02 10.66 27.90
N GLY A 300 12.27 10.16 27.85
CA GLY A 300 13.25 10.38 28.92
C GLY A 300 12.87 9.75 30.26
N ASN A 301 11.88 8.85 30.28
CA ASN A 301 11.37 8.22 31.49
C ASN A 301 11.74 6.72 31.51
N PRO A 302 12.85 6.32 32.18
CA PRO A 302 13.28 4.92 32.24
C PRO A 302 12.34 4.01 33.05
N HIS A 303 11.44 4.59 33.84
CA HIS A 303 10.50 3.87 34.70
C HIS A 303 9.09 3.75 34.10
N LEU A 304 8.89 4.21 32.87
CA LEU A 304 7.61 4.08 32.17
C LEU A 304 7.20 2.60 32.10
N ALA A 305 5.96 2.32 32.49
CA ALA A 305 5.40 0.98 32.50
C ALA A 305 5.27 0.44 31.06
N PRO A 306 5.66 -0.81 30.79
CA PRO A 306 5.54 -1.37 29.45
C PRO A 306 4.07 -1.45 29.00
N PRO A 307 3.80 -1.50 27.68
CA PRO A 307 2.48 -1.88 27.18
C PRO A 307 2.06 -3.23 27.76
N LYS A 308 0.77 -3.38 28.05
CA LYS A 308 0.15 -4.64 28.51
C LYS A 308 0.00 -5.65 27.38
N LYS A 309 -0.31 -5.17 26.17
CA LYS A 309 -0.53 -6.02 24.99
C LYS A 309 0.03 -5.35 23.74
N VAL A 310 0.37 -6.18 22.78
CA VAL A 310 0.67 -5.77 21.41
C VAL A 310 -0.28 -6.51 20.47
N LEU A 311 -0.77 -5.81 19.45
CA LEU A 311 -1.41 -6.38 18.27
C LEU A 311 -0.74 -5.77 17.06
N ARG A 312 -0.33 -6.56 16.09
CA ARG A 312 0.37 -6.07 14.90
C ARG A 312 -0.11 -6.76 13.65
N SER A 313 -0.09 -6.05 12.53
CA SER A 313 -0.31 -6.67 11.23
C SER A 313 0.96 -7.37 10.75
N GLN A 314 0.78 -8.39 9.91
CA GLN A 314 1.84 -9.13 9.24
C GLN A 314 1.50 -9.30 7.75
N TRP A 315 1.36 -8.17 7.05
CA TRP A 315 0.87 -8.10 5.67
C TRP A 315 1.79 -8.81 4.67
N HIS A 316 3.10 -8.75 4.87
CA HIS A 316 4.06 -9.45 4.04
C HIS A 316 3.94 -10.96 4.19
N SER A 317 3.83 -11.43 5.44
CA SER A 317 3.72 -12.84 5.77
C SER A 317 2.36 -13.43 5.38
N ALA A 318 1.33 -12.62 5.12
CA ALA A 318 -0.01 -13.09 4.79
C ALA A 318 -0.09 -13.84 3.43
N PRO A 319 -0.48 -15.15 3.44
CA PRO A 319 -0.91 -16.00 2.33
C PRO A 319 -1.06 -15.40 0.95
N TYR A 320 -2.21 -14.74 0.92
CA TYR A 320 -2.97 -14.36 -0.23
C TYR A 320 -2.84 -12.85 -0.46
N THR A 321 -1.78 -12.22 0.08
CA THR A 321 -1.52 -10.78 -0.06
C THR A 321 -0.06 -10.47 -0.34
N ARG A 322 0.87 -10.96 0.49
CA ARG A 322 2.33 -10.83 0.30
C ARG A 322 2.85 -9.38 0.30
N GLY A 323 2.28 -8.54 1.16
CA GLY A 323 2.57 -7.12 1.25
C GLY A 323 1.29 -6.32 1.50
N SER A 324 1.35 -5.01 1.31
CA SER A 324 0.25 -4.10 1.64
C SER A 324 -0.43 -3.54 0.40
N TYR A 325 0.31 -2.82 -0.45
CA TYR A 325 -0.25 -2.18 -1.65
C TYR A 325 0.83 -1.81 -2.67
N SER A 326 0.36 -1.54 -3.89
CA SER A 326 1.20 -1.21 -5.04
C SER A 326 1.74 0.22 -5.04
N TYR A 327 2.84 0.42 -5.75
CA TYR A 327 3.39 1.73 -6.11
C TYR A 327 4.07 1.66 -7.48
N VAL A 328 4.21 2.79 -8.17
CA VAL A 328 4.94 2.82 -9.45
C VAL A 328 6.44 2.90 -9.18
N ALA A 329 7.12 1.77 -9.33
CA ALA A 329 8.54 1.63 -9.05
C ALA A 329 9.42 2.26 -10.13
N VAL A 330 10.67 2.56 -9.79
CA VAL A 330 11.70 2.93 -10.78
C VAL A 330 11.77 1.87 -11.87
N GLY A 331 11.65 2.29 -13.13
CA GLY A 331 11.64 1.41 -14.30
C GLY A 331 10.24 1.00 -14.76
N SER A 332 9.21 1.23 -13.95
CA SER A 332 7.80 1.05 -14.33
C SER A 332 7.10 2.40 -14.55
N SER A 333 5.87 2.35 -15.04
CA SER A 333 5.03 3.51 -15.38
C SER A 333 3.55 3.23 -15.14
N GLY A 334 2.70 4.25 -15.30
CA GLY A 334 1.25 4.06 -15.31
C GLY A 334 0.75 3.13 -16.42
N ASP A 335 1.51 2.99 -17.51
CA ASP A 335 1.17 2.06 -18.60
C ASP A 335 1.25 0.59 -18.13
N ASP A 336 2.11 0.27 -17.17
CA ASP A 336 2.17 -1.07 -16.57
C ASP A 336 0.90 -1.40 -15.76
N ILE A 337 0.30 -0.38 -15.12
CA ILE A 337 -1.00 -0.52 -14.43
C ILE A 337 -2.11 -0.78 -15.46
N ASP A 338 -2.11 -0.04 -16.56
CA ASP A 338 -3.09 -0.23 -17.64
C ASP A 338 -2.94 -1.63 -18.28
N VAL A 339 -1.70 -2.08 -18.51
CA VAL A 339 -1.41 -3.45 -18.98
C VAL A 339 -1.90 -4.48 -17.97
N LEU A 340 -1.73 -4.26 -16.66
CA LEU A 340 -2.25 -5.16 -15.64
C LEU A 340 -3.78 -5.24 -15.69
N ALA A 341 -4.48 -4.14 -15.99
CA ALA A 341 -5.93 -4.07 -16.12
C ALA A 341 -6.51 -4.70 -17.40
N GLN A 342 -5.69 -4.97 -18.43
CA GLN A 342 -6.16 -5.54 -19.70
C GLN A 342 -6.77 -6.95 -19.51
N PRO A 343 -7.90 -7.29 -20.15
CA PRO A 343 -8.47 -8.64 -20.08
C PRO A 343 -7.66 -9.64 -20.94
N LEU A 344 -7.99 -10.93 -20.80
CA LEU A 344 -7.48 -12.03 -21.64
C LEU A 344 -8.64 -12.82 -22.26
N PRO A 345 -8.58 -13.11 -23.57
CA PRO A 345 -7.81 -12.36 -24.56
C PRO A 345 -8.14 -10.86 -24.52
N GLU A 346 -7.28 -10.01 -25.10
CA GLU A 346 -7.49 -8.55 -25.11
C GLU A 346 -8.79 -8.18 -25.85
N ASP A 347 -9.13 -8.95 -26.88
CA ASP A 347 -10.36 -8.85 -27.64
C ASP A 347 -11.40 -9.90 -27.20
N ALA A 348 -12.67 -9.69 -27.56
CA ALA A 348 -13.74 -10.62 -27.27
C ALA A 348 -13.53 -12.02 -27.91
N PRO A 349 -14.00 -13.11 -27.27
CA PRO A 349 -14.72 -13.12 -25.99
C PRO A 349 -13.77 -12.97 -24.80
N LEU A 350 -14.10 -12.07 -23.87
CA LEU A 350 -13.34 -11.84 -22.64
C LEU A 350 -13.41 -13.09 -21.77
N GLN A 351 -12.31 -13.61 -21.26
CA GLN A 351 -12.29 -14.84 -20.44
C GLN A 351 -11.76 -14.58 -19.05
N VAL A 352 -10.67 -13.83 -18.94
CA VAL A 352 -10.05 -13.45 -17.66
C VAL A 352 -9.96 -11.93 -17.61
N LEU A 353 -10.49 -11.32 -16.55
CA LEU A 353 -10.48 -9.88 -16.31
C LEU A 353 -9.69 -9.61 -15.04
N PHE A 354 -9.16 -8.39 -14.89
CA PHE A 354 -8.32 -8.02 -13.76
C PHE A 354 -8.85 -6.76 -13.09
N ALA A 355 -9.11 -6.85 -11.80
CA ALA A 355 -9.48 -5.73 -10.94
C ALA A 355 -8.67 -5.77 -9.63
N GLY A 356 -8.88 -4.78 -8.78
CA GLY A 356 -8.10 -4.55 -7.56
C GLY A 356 -7.25 -3.29 -7.67
N GLU A 357 -6.75 -2.82 -6.53
CA GLU A 357 -6.08 -1.51 -6.40
C GLU A 357 -4.93 -1.33 -7.42
N ALA A 358 -4.14 -2.37 -7.65
CA ALA A 358 -2.98 -2.32 -8.54
C ALA A 358 -3.34 -2.19 -10.03
N THR A 359 -4.64 -2.23 -10.37
CA THR A 359 -5.15 -2.10 -11.74
C THR A 359 -5.74 -0.71 -12.03
N HIS A 360 -5.64 0.24 -11.09
CA HIS A 360 -6.20 1.59 -11.23
C HIS A 360 -5.10 2.66 -11.33
N ARG A 361 -4.84 3.18 -12.54
CA ARG A 361 -3.70 4.07 -12.83
C ARG A 361 -3.53 5.28 -11.92
N THR A 362 -4.64 5.92 -11.53
CA THR A 362 -4.61 7.17 -10.74
C THR A 362 -5.04 7.04 -9.27
N PHE A 363 -5.56 5.89 -8.86
CA PHE A 363 -6.08 5.63 -7.50
C PHE A 363 -5.57 4.28 -6.95
N TYR A 364 -4.44 3.79 -7.45
CA TYR A 364 -3.77 2.62 -6.90
C TYR A 364 -3.47 2.83 -5.40
N SER A 365 -3.28 1.74 -4.66
CA SER A 365 -3.11 1.69 -3.20
C SER A 365 -4.31 2.11 -2.34
N THR A 366 -5.49 2.34 -2.95
CA THR A 366 -6.67 2.82 -2.22
C THR A 366 -7.87 1.88 -2.29
N THR A 367 -8.75 1.96 -1.30
CA THR A 367 -10.02 1.22 -1.27
C THR A 367 -10.97 1.67 -2.38
N HIS A 368 -11.01 2.96 -2.70
CA HIS A 368 -11.86 3.49 -3.76
C HIS A 368 -11.33 3.13 -5.16
N GLY A 369 -10.01 3.10 -5.38
CA GLY A 369 -9.43 2.56 -6.61
C GLY A 369 -9.75 1.08 -6.81
N ALA A 370 -9.69 0.28 -5.74
CA ALA A 370 -10.13 -1.12 -5.78
C ALA A 370 -11.62 -1.24 -6.15
N LEU A 371 -12.51 -0.47 -5.50
CA LEU A 371 -13.94 -0.44 -5.81
C LEU A 371 -14.21 -0.07 -7.27
N LEU A 372 -13.63 1.04 -7.73
CA LEU A 372 -13.81 1.54 -9.10
C LEU A 372 -13.30 0.55 -10.15
N SER A 373 -12.18 -0.14 -9.88
CA SER A 373 -11.70 -1.19 -10.79
C SER A 373 -12.63 -2.40 -10.85
N GLY A 374 -13.31 -2.75 -9.75
CA GLY A 374 -14.34 -3.79 -9.74
C GLY A 374 -15.56 -3.41 -10.60
N TRP A 375 -16.04 -2.18 -10.45
CA TRP A 375 -17.12 -1.66 -11.30
C TRP A 375 -16.72 -1.58 -12.77
N ARG A 376 -15.49 -1.16 -13.07
CA ARG A 376 -14.95 -1.14 -14.44
C ARG A 376 -15.06 -2.51 -15.12
N GLU A 377 -14.68 -3.59 -14.45
CA GLU A 377 -14.74 -4.92 -15.04
C GLU A 377 -16.17 -5.49 -15.12
N ALA A 378 -17.05 -5.12 -14.17
CA ALA A 378 -18.48 -5.42 -14.27
C ALA A 378 -19.11 -4.75 -15.51
N ASP A 379 -18.87 -3.44 -15.70
CA ASP A 379 -19.34 -2.69 -16.86
C ASP A 379 -18.78 -3.26 -18.18
N ARG A 380 -17.51 -3.73 -18.18
CA ARG A 380 -16.90 -4.36 -19.35
C ARG A 380 -17.68 -5.61 -19.77
N LEU A 381 -18.07 -6.46 -18.81
CA LEU A 381 -18.88 -7.65 -19.09
C LEU A 381 -20.31 -7.31 -19.52
N LEU A 382 -20.96 -6.34 -18.87
CA LEU A 382 -22.29 -5.89 -19.27
C LEU A 382 -22.33 -5.42 -20.73
N ASN A 383 -21.34 -4.61 -21.14
CA ASN A 383 -21.23 -4.15 -22.52
C ASN A 383 -21.00 -5.30 -23.52
N LEU A 384 -20.26 -6.34 -23.13
CA LEU A 384 -20.08 -7.54 -23.97
C LEU A 384 -21.41 -8.28 -24.18
N TYR A 385 -22.22 -8.42 -23.12
CA TYR A 385 -23.52 -9.08 -23.22
C TYR A 385 -24.51 -8.26 -24.07
N ASP A 386 -24.61 -6.95 -23.85
CA ASP A 386 -25.49 -6.06 -24.63
C ASP A 386 -25.16 -6.08 -26.13
N THR A 387 -23.87 -6.06 -26.47
CA THR A 387 -23.43 -6.14 -27.88
C THR A 387 -23.71 -7.50 -28.50
N SER A 388 -23.53 -8.59 -27.73
CA SER A 388 -23.82 -9.95 -28.21
C SER A 388 -25.31 -10.18 -28.50
N GLU A 389 -26.22 -9.66 -27.68
CA GLU A 389 -27.68 -9.72 -27.90
C GLU A 389 -28.08 -8.89 -29.13
N SER A 390 -27.50 -7.70 -29.31
CA SER A 390 -27.79 -6.83 -30.45
C SER A 390 -27.35 -7.40 -31.81
N HIS A 391 -26.30 -8.23 -31.83
CA HIS A 391 -25.79 -8.87 -33.05
C HIS A 391 -26.52 -10.18 -33.41
N GLN A 392 -27.10 -10.89 -32.44
CA GLN A 392 -27.95 -12.05 -32.73
C GLN A 392 -29.27 -11.67 -33.45
N HIS A 393 -29.68 -10.39 -33.39
CA HIS A 393 -30.97 -9.92 -33.93
C HIS A 393 -30.86 -9.06 -35.21
N LYS A 394 -29.66 -8.88 -35.79
CA LYS A 394 -29.49 -8.14 -37.05
C LYS A 394 -28.99 -9.06 -38.17
N PRO A 395 -29.87 -9.56 -39.06
CA PRO A 395 -29.40 -10.13 -40.32
C PRO A 395 -28.67 -9.04 -41.11
N ARG A 396 -27.44 -9.34 -41.57
CA ARG A 396 -26.80 -8.53 -42.60
C ARG A 396 -27.59 -8.75 -43.89
N LEU A 397 -28.29 -7.70 -44.34
CA LEU A 397 -28.96 -7.65 -45.64
C LEU A 397 -27.95 -7.76 -46.79
#